data_AF-A0AAV5RBV6-F1
#
_entry.id   AF-A0AAV5RBV6-F1
#
_cell.length_a   1.000
_cell.length_b   1.000
_cell.length_c   1.000
_cell.angle_alpha   90.00
_cell.angle_beta   90.00
_cell.angle_gamma   90.00
#
_symmetry.space_group_name_H-M   'P 1'
#
loop_
_entity.id
_entity.type
_entity.pdbx_description
1 polymer ?
#
loop_
_entity_poly.entity_id
_entity_poly.type
_entity_poly.pdbx_seq_one_letter_code
_entity_poly.pdbx_strand_id
1 'polypeptide(L)'
;MSAATWTSFIKSIASYNGDLSSLTAPPFILSSSSLTEFSQYWSEHVDLLLEPNFITEEDANKKKEPIELLRMLAVVKWFISTLKSQYCSRNETLGSEKKPLNPFLGEIFVGKWIDSSNDQKLGETILLSEQVSHHPPITAYAVENKKNNTILEGYNGIRASMSTTALNVKQFGHALLEFRNLNENYLITLPPLHIEGILAFNPYVELEQKSFIQSSAGYYAIIEYSGKGYFSGKKNSFKCRIFSNFENSKKKENALYTISGQWSEKSTIAKGHSTPSSSKDEIFFDASIEKPQQLTVKPIDEQHPLESQKAWLEVANAIKVGDYDLIHNAKSKLENNQRELRKKEEENNSKWNRRWFDEVDYKIDENLNNENDIFINLSKMANLSIKNVPSGVEADSSKNKEVELMSHWRFVPENFDNEKEIKI
;
A
#
# COMPACT_ATOMS: atom_id res chain seq x y z
N MET A 1 27.85 9.95 -18.82
CA MET A 1 27.71 9.38 -17.45
C MET A 1 29.10 8.96 -16.99
N SER A 2 29.59 9.36 -15.81
CA SER A 2 30.85 8.80 -15.32
C SER A 2 30.53 7.58 -14.44
N ALA A 3 31.18 6.44 -14.70
CA ALA A 3 31.11 5.27 -13.83
C ALA A 3 31.51 5.59 -12.37
N ALA A 4 32.21 6.72 -12.16
CA ALA A 4 32.64 7.21 -10.87
C ALA A 4 31.47 7.60 -9.94
N THR A 5 30.44 8.30 -10.45
CA THR A 5 29.28 8.71 -9.62
C THR A 5 28.51 7.50 -9.09
N TRP A 6 28.35 6.46 -9.92
CA TRP A 6 27.71 5.22 -9.48
C TRP A 6 28.56 4.41 -8.52
N THR A 7 29.85 4.29 -8.82
CA THR A 7 30.78 3.59 -7.93
C THR A 7 30.80 4.24 -6.54
N SER A 8 30.69 5.57 -6.47
CA SER A 8 30.53 6.30 -5.19
C SER A 8 29.21 5.97 -4.50
N PHE A 9 28.09 5.92 -5.22
CA PHE A 9 26.79 5.52 -4.66
C PHE A 9 26.81 4.08 -4.12
N ILE A 10 27.32 3.11 -4.88
CA ILE A 10 27.47 1.71 -4.43
C ILE A 10 28.40 1.61 -3.21
N LYS A 11 29.48 2.39 -3.15
CA LYS A 11 30.33 2.47 -1.94
C LYS A 11 29.57 3.04 -0.74
N SER A 12 28.73 4.06 -0.93
CA SER A 12 27.92 4.63 0.16
C SER A 12 26.87 3.65 0.68
N ILE A 13 26.35 2.79 -0.19
CA ILE A 13 25.46 1.68 0.17
C ILE A 13 26.18 0.66 1.08
N ALA A 14 27.45 0.38 0.84
CA ALA A 14 28.23 -0.53 1.69
C ALA A 14 28.46 0.02 3.12
N SER A 15 28.35 1.34 3.32
CA SER A 15 28.42 2.02 4.62
C SER A 15 27.05 2.41 5.19
N TYR A 16 25.96 1.79 4.71
CA TYR A 16 24.59 2.13 5.08
C TYR A 16 24.22 1.70 6.50
N ASN A 17 23.65 2.64 7.27
CA ASN A 17 23.29 2.44 8.69
C ASN A 17 21.78 2.25 8.96
N GLY A 18 20.94 2.05 7.93
CA GLY A 18 19.51 1.71 8.14
C GLY A 18 18.47 2.78 7.75
N ASP A 19 18.88 4.02 7.43
CA ASP A 19 17.99 5.09 6.96
C ASP A 19 18.22 5.43 5.48
N LEU A 20 17.27 5.04 4.61
CA LEU A 20 17.31 5.27 3.17
C LEU A 20 17.40 6.75 2.79
N SER A 21 16.86 7.64 3.62
CA SER A 21 16.83 9.08 3.35
C SER A 21 18.25 9.68 3.36
N SER A 22 19.13 9.12 4.22
CA SER A 22 20.53 9.52 4.40
C SER A 22 21.46 9.15 3.23
N LEU A 23 21.04 8.21 2.36
CA LEU A 23 21.78 7.88 1.15
C LEU A 23 21.63 8.97 0.09
N THR A 24 22.73 9.67 -0.21
CA THR A 24 22.80 10.61 -1.34
C THR A 24 22.75 9.85 -2.65
N ALA A 25 21.56 9.81 -3.24
CA ALA A 25 21.26 9.15 -4.50
C ALA A 25 21.57 10.10 -5.67
N PRO A 26 22.24 9.63 -6.75
CA PRO A 26 22.44 10.44 -7.95
C PRO A 26 21.10 10.91 -8.57
N PRO A 27 21.04 12.09 -9.22
CA PRO A 27 19.79 12.65 -9.75
C PRO A 27 19.00 11.71 -10.66
N PHE A 28 19.69 10.90 -11.47
CA PHE A 28 19.03 9.99 -12.42
C PHE A 28 18.25 8.84 -11.77
N ILE A 29 18.54 8.50 -10.51
CA ILE A 29 17.78 7.50 -9.72
C ILE A 29 16.76 8.14 -8.77
N LEU A 30 16.51 9.45 -8.87
CA LEU A 30 15.46 10.13 -8.10
C LEU A 30 14.15 10.14 -8.89
N SER A 31 13.05 9.91 -8.18
CA SER A 31 11.69 10.18 -8.65
C SER A 31 11.26 11.56 -8.17
N SER A 32 10.43 12.24 -8.98
CA SER A 32 9.82 13.52 -8.59
C SER A 32 8.56 13.37 -7.75
N SER A 33 8.12 12.13 -7.48
CA SER A 33 6.92 11.86 -6.68
C SER A 33 7.27 11.50 -5.24
N SER A 34 6.40 11.94 -4.33
CA SER A 34 6.50 11.65 -2.90
C SER A 34 5.87 10.31 -2.54
N LEU A 35 6.30 9.71 -1.42
CA LEU A 35 5.68 8.49 -0.89
C LEU A 35 4.21 8.70 -0.48
N THR A 36 3.78 9.92 -0.14
CA THR A 36 2.37 10.23 0.13
C THR A 36 1.47 10.00 -1.10
N GLU A 37 2.03 10.15 -2.31
CA GLU A 37 1.31 9.87 -3.56
C GLU A 37 1.08 8.37 -3.79
N PHE A 38 1.85 7.49 -3.14
CA PHE A 38 1.75 6.04 -3.37
C PHE A 38 0.44 5.44 -2.85
N SER A 39 -0.24 6.15 -1.95
CA SER A 39 -1.56 5.76 -1.45
C SER A 39 -2.61 5.65 -2.57
N GLN A 40 -2.43 6.34 -3.69
CA GLN A 40 -3.36 6.25 -4.83
C GLN A 40 -3.41 4.85 -5.46
N TYR A 41 -2.30 4.10 -5.39
CA TYR A 41 -2.16 2.79 -6.04
C TYR A 41 -3.12 1.73 -5.48
N TRP A 42 -3.74 1.98 -4.34
CA TRP A 42 -4.79 1.11 -3.79
C TRP A 42 -6.09 1.14 -4.60
N SER A 43 -6.35 2.21 -5.36
CA SER A 43 -7.68 2.47 -5.94
C SER A 43 -7.65 2.95 -7.38
N GLU A 44 -6.58 2.67 -8.12
CA GLU A 44 -6.54 2.92 -9.57
C GLU A 44 -7.48 2.00 -10.38
N HIS A 45 -8.07 0.98 -9.75
CA HIS A 45 -9.16 0.17 -10.30
C HIS A 45 -10.40 0.28 -9.40
N VAL A 46 -11.04 1.45 -9.40
CA VAL A 46 -12.23 1.74 -8.56
C VAL A 46 -13.38 0.77 -8.83
N ASP A 47 -13.54 0.34 -10.08
CA ASP A 47 -14.51 -0.66 -10.48
C ASP A 47 -14.28 -1.98 -9.75
N LEU A 48 -13.03 -2.45 -9.66
CA LEU A 48 -12.68 -3.67 -8.92
C LEU A 48 -12.81 -3.48 -7.40
N LEU A 49 -12.42 -2.31 -6.87
CA LEU A 49 -12.56 -1.98 -5.45
C LEU A 49 -14.02 -2.07 -5.00
N LEU A 50 -14.93 -1.53 -5.80
CA LEU A 50 -16.35 -1.43 -5.45
C LEU A 50 -17.18 -2.63 -5.90
N GLU A 51 -16.63 -3.53 -6.74
CA GLU A 51 -17.32 -4.71 -7.27
C GLU A 51 -18.06 -5.54 -6.20
N PRO A 52 -17.53 -5.78 -4.98
CA PRO A 52 -18.25 -6.52 -3.95
C PRO A 52 -19.65 -5.96 -3.61
N ASN A 53 -19.86 -4.64 -3.72
CA ASN A 53 -21.17 -4.01 -3.49
C ASN A 53 -22.22 -4.42 -4.52
N PHE A 54 -21.80 -4.86 -5.71
CA PHE A 54 -22.68 -5.16 -6.83
C PHE A 54 -22.93 -6.65 -7.01
N ILE A 55 -22.31 -7.51 -6.19
CA ILE A 55 -22.54 -8.96 -6.21
C ILE A 55 -23.88 -9.26 -5.52
N THR A 56 -24.76 -9.93 -6.26
CA THR A 56 -26.13 -10.23 -5.85
C THR A 56 -26.34 -11.69 -5.48
N GLU A 57 -27.48 -12.00 -4.85
CA GLU A 57 -27.94 -13.37 -4.62
C GLU A 57 -28.15 -14.14 -5.94
N GLU A 58 -28.50 -13.46 -7.04
CA GLU A 58 -28.62 -14.11 -8.35
C GLU A 58 -27.27 -14.64 -8.84
N ASP A 59 -26.20 -13.87 -8.65
CA ASP A 59 -24.83 -14.27 -8.99
C ASP A 59 -24.38 -15.49 -8.17
N ALA A 60 -24.67 -15.47 -6.87
CA ALA A 60 -24.42 -16.57 -5.94
C ALA A 60 -25.14 -17.85 -6.38
N ASN A 61 -26.43 -17.76 -6.68
CA ASN A 61 -27.25 -18.87 -7.15
C ASN A 61 -26.76 -19.43 -8.49
N LYS A 62 -26.37 -18.56 -9.43
CA LYS A 62 -25.84 -18.95 -10.74
C LYS A 62 -24.51 -19.68 -10.63
N LYS A 63 -23.61 -19.20 -9.77
CA LYS A 63 -22.30 -19.83 -9.52
C LYS A 63 -22.35 -21.02 -8.56
N LYS A 64 -23.46 -21.17 -7.82
CA LYS A 64 -23.64 -22.18 -6.76
C LYS A 64 -22.56 -22.05 -5.67
N GLU A 65 -22.25 -20.81 -5.30
CA GLU A 65 -21.30 -20.47 -4.25
C GLU A 65 -21.95 -19.49 -3.27
N PRO A 66 -21.55 -19.47 -1.99
CA PRO A 66 -21.95 -18.43 -1.05
C PRO A 66 -21.60 -17.03 -1.57
N ILE A 67 -22.48 -16.06 -1.33
CA ILE A 67 -22.31 -14.70 -1.81
C ILE A 67 -21.04 -14.04 -1.25
N GLU A 68 -20.71 -14.31 0.00
CA GLU A 68 -19.52 -13.81 0.69
C GLU A 68 -18.23 -14.43 0.12
N LEU A 69 -18.28 -15.66 -0.41
CA LEU A 69 -17.15 -16.26 -1.12
C LEU A 69 -16.91 -15.58 -2.47
N LEU A 70 -17.97 -15.18 -3.17
CA LEU A 70 -17.85 -14.39 -4.40
C LEU A 70 -17.28 -13.00 -4.11
N ARG A 71 -17.68 -12.36 -3.01
CA ARG A 71 -17.12 -11.08 -2.55
C ARG A 71 -15.65 -11.23 -2.17
N MET A 72 -15.27 -12.29 -1.45
CA MET A 72 -13.86 -12.60 -1.17
C MET A 72 -13.03 -12.76 -2.45
N LEU A 73 -13.55 -13.46 -3.48
CA LEU A 73 -12.90 -13.57 -4.78
C LEU A 73 -12.72 -12.20 -5.45
N ALA A 74 -13.72 -11.32 -5.38
CA ALA A 74 -13.65 -9.97 -5.91
C ALA A 74 -12.63 -9.09 -5.15
N VAL A 75 -12.59 -9.17 -3.81
CA VAL A 75 -11.58 -8.48 -2.99
C VAL A 75 -10.17 -8.97 -3.32
N VAL A 76 -9.96 -10.28 -3.47
CA VAL A 76 -8.67 -10.82 -3.93
C VAL A 76 -8.31 -10.29 -5.31
N LYS A 77 -9.27 -10.21 -6.25
CA LYS A 77 -9.04 -9.68 -7.60
C LYS A 77 -8.63 -8.22 -7.56
N TRP A 78 -9.35 -7.40 -6.80
CA TRP A 78 -8.99 -6.00 -6.56
C TRP A 78 -7.59 -5.89 -5.96
N PHE A 79 -7.28 -6.62 -4.89
CA PHE A 79 -5.96 -6.56 -4.26
C PHE A 79 -4.83 -6.90 -5.23
N ILE A 80 -4.98 -7.96 -6.05
CA ILE A 80 -4.00 -8.32 -7.08
C ILE A 80 -3.85 -7.20 -8.13
N SER A 81 -4.93 -6.52 -8.50
CA SER A 81 -4.87 -5.38 -9.43
C SER A 81 -4.01 -4.22 -8.91
N THR A 82 -3.96 -4.01 -7.59
CA THR A 82 -3.14 -2.94 -6.98
C THR A 82 -1.64 -3.19 -7.14
N LEU A 83 -1.21 -4.45 -7.25
CA LEU A 83 0.22 -4.81 -7.17
C LEU A 83 1.04 -4.23 -8.34
N LYS A 84 0.45 -4.15 -9.54
CA LYS A 84 1.12 -3.54 -10.69
C LYS A 84 1.33 -2.03 -10.45
N SER A 85 0.30 -1.33 -9.98
CA SER A 85 0.39 0.09 -9.63
C SER A 85 1.41 0.35 -8.52
N GLN A 86 1.37 -0.47 -7.47
CA GLN A 86 2.25 -0.37 -6.31
C GLN A 86 3.73 -0.61 -6.64
N TYR A 87 4.04 -1.54 -7.56
CA TYR A 87 5.41 -2.06 -7.71
C TYR A 87 5.98 -2.03 -9.13
N CYS A 88 5.22 -1.58 -10.14
CA CYS A 88 5.69 -1.47 -11.53
C CYS A 88 5.54 -0.07 -12.13
N SER A 89 4.68 0.81 -11.59
CA SER A 89 4.41 2.13 -12.19
C SER A 89 5.66 2.95 -12.51
N ARG A 90 6.69 2.92 -11.64
CA ARG A 90 7.94 3.65 -11.88
C ARG A 90 8.80 2.98 -12.94
N ASN A 91 8.90 1.65 -12.95
CA ASN A 91 9.58 0.94 -14.03
C ASN A 91 8.95 1.24 -15.40
N GLU A 92 7.62 1.34 -15.47
CA GLU A 92 6.89 1.63 -16.73
C GLU A 92 7.02 3.10 -17.16
N THR A 93 6.94 4.05 -16.22
CA THR A 93 6.93 5.50 -16.52
C THR A 93 8.33 6.13 -16.55
N LEU A 94 9.26 5.66 -15.72
CA LEU A 94 10.60 6.23 -15.53
C LEU A 94 11.73 5.30 -16.03
N GLY A 95 11.40 4.09 -16.50
CA GLY A 95 12.32 3.10 -17.05
C GLY A 95 12.98 2.18 -16.02
N SER A 96 13.03 2.58 -14.74
CA SER A 96 13.51 1.76 -13.62
C SER A 96 12.89 2.24 -12.29
N GLU A 97 13.01 1.44 -11.24
CA GLU A 97 12.60 1.88 -9.90
C GLU A 97 13.49 3.03 -9.43
N LYS A 98 12.90 4.08 -8.88
CA LYS A 98 13.66 5.28 -8.46
C LYS A 98 13.35 5.61 -7.01
N LYS A 99 14.32 6.19 -6.31
CA LYS A 99 14.16 6.67 -4.95
C LYS A 99 13.09 7.78 -4.92
N PRO A 100 11.94 7.58 -4.27
CA PRO A 100 10.91 8.61 -4.14
C PRO A 100 11.37 9.73 -3.19
N LEU A 101 10.65 10.86 -3.23
CA LEU A 101 10.83 11.92 -2.25
C LEU A 101 10.38 11.42 -0.88
N ASN A 102 11.18 11.70 0.15
CA ASN A 102 10.85 11.34 1.53
C ASN A 102 9.90 12.41 2.08
N PRO A 103 8.64 12.07 2.40
CA PRO A 103 7.67 13.08 2.78
C PRO A 103 8.05 13.80 4.08
N PHE A 104 7.72 15.08 4.16
CA PHE A 104 7.85 15.83 5.42
C PHE A 104 6.63 15.55 6.33
N LEU A 105 6.79 15.68 7.64
CA LEU A 105 5.68 15.50 8.58
C LEU A 105 4.52 16.43 8.20
N GLY A 106 3.29 15.91 8.13
CA GLY A 106 2.11 16.70 7.79
C GLY A 106 1.92 16.98 6.30
N GLU A 107 2.80 16.45 5.44
CA GLU A 107 2.56 16.45 4.00
C GLU A 107 1.27 15.68 3.68
N ILE A 108 0.47 16.21 2.77
CA ILE A 108 -0.78 15.59 2.34
C ILE A 108 -0.81 15.37 0.84
N PHE A 109 -1.57 14.37 0.40
CA PHE A 109 -1.91 14.16 -1.00
C PHE A 109 -3.38 13.77 -1.08
N VAL A 110 -4.15 14.54 -1.86
CA VAL A 110 -5.60 14.37 -1.99
C VAL A 110 -6.01 14.42 -3.45
N GLY A 111 -7.12 13.75 -3.75
CA GLY A 111 -7.74 13.80 -5.06
C GLY A 111 -8.95 12.91 -5.12
N LYS A 112 -9.49 12.72 -6.32
CA LYS A 112 -10.66 11.87 -6.53
C LYS A 112 -10.65 11.14 -7.87
N TRP A 113 -11.25 9.96 -7.87
CA TRP A 113 -11.68 9.30 -9.09
C TRP A 113 -13.14 9.64 -9.35
N ILE A 114 -13.42 10.05 -10.58
CA ILE A 114 -14.76 10.42 -11.04
C ILE A 114 -15.29 9.30 -11.92
N ASP A 115 -16.42 8.73 -11.54
CA ASP A 115 -17.12 7.80 -12.40
C ASP A 115 -17.54 8.50 -13.70
N SER A 116 -16.93 8.07 -14.81
CA SER A 116 -17.20 8.61 -16.15
C SER A 116 -18.15 7.71 -16.94
N SER A 117 -18.70 6.65 -16.32
CA SER A 117 -19.65 5.75 -16.95
C SER A 117 -21.04 6.40 -17.08
N ASN A 118 -21.86 5.86 -17.99
CA ASN A 118 -23.21 6.38 -18.23
C ASN A 118 -24.18 6.10 -17.08
N ASP A 119 -24.02 4.98 -16.35
CA ASP A 119 -24.89 4.63 -15.23
C ASP A 119 -24.45 5.29 -13.91
N GLN A 120 -23.24 5.87 -13.89
CA GLN A 120 -22.66 6.57 -12.75
C GLN A 120 -22.64 5.69 -11.48
N LYS A 121 -22.69 4.35 -11.61
CA LYS A 121 -22.93 3.44 -10.47
C LYS A 121 -21.84 3.50 -9.41
N LEU A 122 -20.60 3.76 -9.80
CA LEU A 122 -19.44 3.84 -8.90
C LEU A 122 -19.47 5.15 -8.09
N GLY A 123 -19.91 6.25 -8.71
CA GLY A 123 -19.88 7.58 -8.08
C GLY A 123 -18.46 8.10 -7.82
N GLU A 124 -18.35 9.12 -6.97
CA GLU A 124 -17.05 9.72 -6.62
C GLU A 124 -16.33 8.90 -5.53
N THR A 125 -15.05 8.63 -5.76
CA THR A 125 -14.16 7.99 -4.77
C THR A 125 -13.04 8.96 -4.43
N ILE A 126 -12.91 9.33 -3.16
CA ILE A 126 -11.95 10.34 -2.67
C ILE A 126 -10.74 9.64 -2.06
N LEU A 127 -9.54 10.12 -2.36
CA LEU A 127 -8.30 9.74 -1.69
C LEU A 127 -7.86 10.84 -0.71
N LEU A 128 -7.52 10.42 0.50
CA LEU A 128 -6.82 11.20 1.51
C LEU A 128 -5.54 10.46 1.88
N SER A 129 -4.41 11.15 1.87
CA SER A 129 -3.11 10.60 2.25
C SER A 129 -2.37 11.64 3.07
N GLU A 130 -1.81 11.24 4.21
CA GLU A 130 -1.11 12.11 5.15
C GLU A 130 0.18 11.46 5.66
N GLN A 131 1.27 12.21 5.69
CA GLN A 131 2.48 11.81 6.39
C GLN A 131 2.33 12.04 7.90
N VAL A 132 1.84 11.04 8.60
CA VAL A 132 1.55 11.09 10.04
C VAL A 132 2.79 10.97 10.94
N SER A 133 3.91 10.47 10.39
CA SER A 133 5.21 10.42 11.07
C SER A 133 6.38 10.58 10.10
N HIS A 134 7.45 11.26 10.53
CA HIS A 134 8.69 11.40 9.76
C HIS A 134 9.83 10.50 10.27
N HIS A 135 9.85 10.19 11.58
CA HIS A 135 10.86 9.35 12.20
C HIS A 135 10.21 8.33 13.16
N PRO A 136 9.95 7.09 12.72
CA PRO A 136 10.13 6.57 11.35
C PRO A 136 9.11 7.17 10.36
N PRO A 137 9.38 7.14 9.04
CA PRO A 137 8.43 7.62 8.04
C PRO A 137 7.20 6.70 8.01
N ILE A 138 6.02 7.28 8.21
CA ILE A 138 4.73 6.60 8.15
C ILE A 138 3.76 7.48 7.36
N THR A 139 3.14 6.88 6.34
CA THR A 139 2.06 7.48 5.56
C THR A 139 0.76 6.76 5.92
N ALA A 140 -0.24 7.49 6.39
CA ALA A 140 -1.60 7.00 6.57
C ALA A 140 -2.48 7.45 5.41
N TYR A 141 -3.50 6.66 5.08
CA TYR A 141 -4.39 6.95 3.97
C TYR A 141 -5.81 6.42 4.21
N ALA A 142 -6.76 7.07 3.53
CA ALA A 142 -8.14 6.67 3.45
C ALA A 142 -8.64 6.87 2.01
N VAL A 143 -9.43 5.92 1.52
CA VAL A 143 -10.17 6.01 0.28
C VAL A 143 -11.65 5.83 0.61
N GLU A 144 -12.44 6.85 0.37
CA GLU A 144 -13.86 6.89 0.72
C GLU A 144 -14.73 6.97 -0.53
N ASN A 145 -15.71 6.07 -0.63
CA ASN A 145 -16.80 6.16 -1.59
C ASN A 145 -18.13 6.26 -0.84
N LYS A 146 -18.65 7.49 -0.70
CA LYS A 146 -19.89 7.76 0.04
C LYS A 146 -21.13 7.13 -0.64
N LYS A 147 -21.14 7.04 -1.98
CA LYS A 147 -22.26 6.49 -2.75
C LYS A 147 -22.52 5.02 -2.44
N ASN A 148 -21.46 4.22 -2.41
CA ASN A 148 -21.51 2.77 -2.15
C ASN A 148 -21.13 2.42 -0.72
N ASN A 149 -20.99 3.41 0.17
CA ASN A 149 -20.70 3.27 1.59
C ASN A 149 -19.50 2.33 1.85
N THR A 150 -18.42 2.59 1.11
CA THR A 150 -17.18 1.80 1.15
C THR A 150 -16.04 2.68 1.63
N ILE A 151 -15.27 2.19 2.60
CA ILE A 151 -14.06 2.84 3.11
C ILE A 151 -12.91 1.85 3.08
N LEU A 152 -11.80 2.26 2.47
CA LEU A 152 -10.51 1.61 2.63
C LEU A 152 -9.63 2.56 3.45
N GLU A 153 -9.14 2.11 4.59
CA GLU A 153 -8.14 2.87 5.35
C GLU A 153 -6.89 2.03 5.56
N GLY A 154 -5.77 2.68 5.86
CA GLY A 154 -4.57 1.98 6.25
C GLY A 154 -3.41 2.92 6.49
N TYR A 155 -2.26 2.33 6.80
CA TYR A 155 -1.01 3.07 6.87
C TYR A 155 0.16 2.17 6.47
N ASN A 156 1.24 2.80 6.03
CA ASN A 156 2.47 2.14 5.64
C ASN A 156 3.67 2.79 6.32
N GLY A 157 4.46 1.96 6.99
CA GLY A 157 5.82 2.29 7.40
C GLY A 157 6.80 1.28 6.81
N ILE A 158 8.04 1.68 6.58
CA ILE A 158 9.07 0.78 6.06
C ILE A 158 10.31 0.77 6.94
N ARG A 159 10.96 -0.40 7.00
CA ARG A 159 12.35 -0.52 7.44
C ARG A 159 13.15 -1.24 6.37
N ALA A 160 14.25 -0.62 5.97
CA ALA A 160 15.07 -1.12 4.88
C ALA A 160 16.46 -1.52 5.35
N SER A 161 16.98 -2.65 4.86
CA SER A 161 18.31 -3.15 5.15
C SER A 161 18.99 -3.69 3.89
N MET A 162 20.27 -3.37 3.72
CA MET A 162 21.06 -3.83 2.57
C MET A 162 21.59 -5.25 2.79
N SER A 163 21.45 -6.10 1.78
CA SER A 163 22.28 -7.30 1.60
C SER A 163 23.43 -7.00 0.62
N THR A 164 24.22 -8.00 0.26
CA THR A 164 25.34 -7.85 -0.70
C THR A 164 24.90 -7.30 -2.05
N THR A 165 23.69 -7.67 -2.52
CA THR A 165 23.23 -7.37 -3.88
C THR A 165 21.85 -6.73 -3.96
N ALA A 166 21.09 -6.66 -2.86
CA ALA A 166 19.71 -6.18 -2.86
C ALA A 166 19.38 -5.32 -1.63
N LEU A 167 18.43 -4.41 -1.79
CA LEU A 167 17.85 -3.66 -0.69
C LEU A 167 16.59 -4.39 -0.22
N ASN A 168 16.60 -4.93 1.00
CA ASN A 168 15.45 -5.62 1.58
C ASN A 168 14.57 -4.59 2.29
N VAL A 169 13.26 -4.66 2.09
CA VAL A 169 12.28 -3.74 2.65
C VAL A 169 11.21 -4.54 3.39
N LYS A 170 11.12 -4.31 4.69
CA LYS A 170 10.02 -4.80 5.53
C LYS A 170 8.97 -3.71 5.63
N GLN A 171 7.75 -4.04 5.26
CA GLN A 171 6.60 -3.17 5.42
C GLN A 171 5.95 -3.38 6.80
N PHE A 172 5.43 -2.30 7.37
CA PHE A 172 4.71 -2.23 8.63
C PHE A 172 3.36 -1.57 8.39
N GLY A 173 2.35 -1.94 9.17
CA GLY A 173 0.97 -1.52 8.98
C GLY A 173 0.17 -2.51 8.14
N HIS A 174 -1.05 -2.11 7.83
CA HIS A 174 -2.10 -2.93 7.23
C HIS A 174 -3.15 -2.02 6.61
N ALA A 175 -4.07 -2.61 5.84
CA ALA A 175 -5.27 -1.93 5.37
C ALA A 175 -6.53 -2.62 5.90
N LEU A 176 -7.55 -1.82 6.18
CA LEU A 176 -8.91 -2.25 6.49
C LEU A 176 -9.84 -1.78 5.38
N LEU A 177 -10.61 -2.71 4.81
CA LEU A 177 -11.61 -2.42 3.79
C LEU A 177 -12.98 -2.78 4.33
N GLU A 178 -13.86 -1.79 4.43
CA GLU A 178 -15.22 -1.90 4.92
C GLU A 178 -16.23 -1.71 3.79
N PHE A 179 -17.11 -2.68 3.61
CA PHE A 179 -18.32 -2.57 2.79
C PHE A 179 -19.51 -2.44 3.74
N ARG A 180 -19.82 -1.22 4.17
CA ARG A 180 -20.77 -0.98 5.27
C ARG A 180 -22.20 -1.40 4.95
N ASN A 181 -22.62 -1.25 3.69
CA ASN A 181 -23.92 -1.73 3.22
C ASN A 181 -24.06 -3.26 3.28
N LEU A 182 -22.92 -3.97 3.24
CA LEU A 182 -22.85 -5.43 3.29
C LEU A 182 -22.57 -5.94 4.70
N ASN A 183 -22.20 -5.05 5.63
CA ASN A 183 -21.65 -5.39 6.95
C ASN A 183 -20.46 -6.36 6.85
N GLU A 184 -19.60 -6.16 5.85
CA GLU A 184 -18.42 -7.00 5.61
C GLU A 184 -17.13 -6.18 5.68
N ASN A 185 -16.14 -6.72 6.39
CA ASN A 185 -14.85 -6.07 6.63
C ASN A 185 -13.71 -7.00 6.25
N TYR A 186 -12.61 -6.44 5.76
CA TYR A 186 -11.45 -7.17 5.28
C TYR A 186 -10.15 -6.57 5.83
N LEU A 187 -9.30 -7.39 6.44
CA LEU A 187 -7.96 -7.01 6.89
C LEU A 187 -6.95 -7.50 5.88
N ILE A 188 -6.14 -6.59 5.34
CA ILE A 188 -5.13 -6.88 4.30
C ILE A 188 -3.74 -6.57 4.83
N THR A 189 -2.82 -7.53 4.69
CA THR A 189 -1.41 -7.36 5.07
C THR A 189 -0.52 -7.07 3.86
N LEU A 190 0.42 -6.17 4.06
CA LEU A 190 1.41 -5.74 3.07
C LEU A 190 2.54 -6.77 2.94
N PRO A 191 3.01 -7.08 1.72
CA PRO A 191 4.09 -8.03 1.50
C PRO A 191 5.46 -7.42 1.81
N PRO A 192 6.44 -8.19 2.32
CA PRO A 192 7.83 -7.79 2.24
C PRO A 192 8.30 -7.81 0.77
N LEU A 193 9.34 -7.03 0.49
CA LEU A 193 9.91 -6.93 -0.85
C LEU A 193 11.41 -6.70 -0.78
N HIS A 194 12.08 -6.91 -1.91
CA HIS A 194 13.46 -6.50 -2.10
C HIS A 194 13.63 -5.79 -3.45
N ILE A 195 14.59 -4.87 -3.49
CA ILE A 195 14.98 -4.17 -4.72
C ILE A 195 16.24 -4.85 -5.25
N GLU A 196 16.10 -5.50 -6.41
CA GLU A 196 17.19 -6.12 -7.14
C GLU A 196 17.77 -5.17 -8.20
N GLY A 197 18.72 -5.64 -9.01
CA GLY A 197 19.22 -4.89 -10.17
C GLY A 197 20.06 -3.66 -9.84
N ILE A 198 20.34 -3.39 -8.56
CA ILE A 198 21.14 -2.25 -8.09
C ILE A 198 22.56 -2.31 -8.67
N LEU A 199 23.25 -3.45 -8.68
CA LEU A 199 24.60 -3.51 -9.28
C LEU A 199 24.59 -3.30 -10.80
N ALA A 200 23.49 -3.69 -11.45
CA ALA A 200 23.31 -3.63 -12.90
C ALA A 200 22.66 -2.32 -13.39
N PHE A 201 22.55 -1.29 -12.54
CA PHE A 201 21.96 0.01 -12.88
C PHE A 201 20.49 -0.03 -13.31
N ASN A 202 19.78 -1.11 -13.01
CA ASN A 202 18.38 -1.29 -13.40
C ASN A 202 17.57 -1.82 -12.23
N PRO A 203 17.34 -1.00 -11.19
CA PRO A 203 16.59 -1.41 -10.01
C PRO A 203 15.14 -1.80 -10.36
N TYR A 204 14.66 -2.88 -9.75
CA TYR A 204 13.28 -3.34 -9.82
C TYR A 204 12.84 -3.98 -8.51
N VAL A 205 11.54 -3.87 -8.22
CA VAL A 205 10.92 -4.50 -7.06
C VAL A 205 10.62 -5.97 -7.35
N GLU A 206 10.93 -6.84 -6.40
CA GLU A 206 10.45 -8.20 -6.35
C GLU A 206 9.75 -8.45 -5.00
N LEU A 207 8.52 -8.96 -5.06
CA LEU A 207 7.75 -9.31 -3.86
C LEU A 207 8.14 -10.70 -3.38
N GLU A 208 8.17 -10.89 -2.07
CA GLU A 208 8.49 -12.17 -1.44
C GLU A 208 7.53 -12.52 -0.30
N GLN A 209 7.66 -13.74 0.20
CA GLN A 209 6.87 -14.26 1.32
C GLN A 209 5.36 -14.18 1.04
N LYS A 210 4.56 -13.60 1.96
CA LYS A 210 3.11 -13.70 1.95
C LYS A 210 2.41 -12.38 2.26
N SER A 211 1.23 -12.23 1.66
CA SER A 211 0.15 -11.35 2.11
C SER A 211 -1.04 -12.18 2.54
N PHE A 212 -1.86 -11.62 3.42
CA PHE A 212 -3.07 -12.23 3.93
C PHE A 212 -4.26 -11.29 3.73
N ILE A 213 -5.41 -11.87 3.42
CA ILE A 213 -6.71 -11.18 3.45
C ILE A 213 -7.64 -11.98 4.35
N GLN A 214 -8.09 -11.38 5.44
CA GLN A 214 -9.06 -11.97 6.37
C GLN A 214 -10.39 -11.24 6.26
N SER A 215 -11.45 -11.98 5.92
CA SER A 215 -12.83 -11.47 5.87
C SER A 215 -13.55 -11.66 7.21
N SER A 216 -14.44 -10.74 7.57
CA SER A 216 -15.36 -10.90 8.70
C SER A 216 -16.34 -12.07 8.51
N ALA A 217 -16.58 -12.51 7.27
CA ALA A 217 -17.36 -13.71 6.94
C ALA A 217 -16.59 -15.02 7.22
N GLY A 218 -15.36 -14.95 7.71
CA GLY A 218 -14.53 -16.09 8.07
C GLY A 218 -13.51 -16.50 7.01
N TYR A 219 -13.78 -16.23 5.73
CA TYR A 219 -12.88 -16.59 4.64
C TYR A 219 -11.48 -15.99 4.82
N TYR A 220 -10.47 -16.77 4.45
CA TYR A 220 -9.07 -16.41 4.62
C TYR A 220 -8.29 -16.69 3.34
N ALA A 221 -7.61 -15.69 2.80
CA ALA A 221 -6.76 -15.83 1.62
C ALA A 221 -5.29 -15.68 1.99
N ILE A 222 -4.47 -16.58 1.46
CA ILE A 222 -3.00 -16.53 1.55
C ILE A 222 -2.47 -16.29 0.15
N ILE A 223 -1.75 -15.18 -0.07
CA ILE A 223 -1.07 -14.85 -1.32
C ILE A 223 0.43 -15.06 -1.12
N GLU A 224 1.00 -16.06 -1.79
CA GLU A 224 2.43 -16.38 -1.75
C GLU A 224 3.13 -15.80 -2.99
N TYR A 225 4.16 -14.97 -2.79
CA TYR A 225 4.89 -14.33 -3.88
C TYR A 225 6.18 -15.08 -4.22
N SER A 226 6.56 -15.02 -5.49
CA SER A 226 7.82 -15.58 -5.98
C SER A 226 8.29 -14.84 -7.23
N GLY A 227 9.60 -14.72 -7.43
CA GLY A 227 10.15 -14.10 -8.63
C GLY A 227 11.21 -14.93 -9.32
N LYS A 228 12.10 -14.24 -10.05
CA LYS A 228 12.92 -14.85 -11.10
C LYS A 228 14.08 -15.64 -10.48
N GLY A 229 13.86 -16.93 -10.26
CA GLY A 229 14.83 -17.85 -9.65
C GLY A 229 14.20 -18.91 -8.76
N TYR A 230 12.92 -18.75 -8.42
CA TYR A 230 12.10 -19.75 -7.74
C TYR A 230 11.40 -20.69 -8.73
N PHE A 231 10.63 -21.65 -8.21
CA PHE A 231 9.98 -22.75 -8.95
C PHE A 231 9.23 -22.36 -10.25
N SER A 232 8.76 -21.10 -10.40
CA SER A 232 8.04 -20.64 -11.59
C SER A 232 8.94 -20.20 -12.75
N GLY A 233 10.20 -19.80 -12.48
CA GLY A 233 11.12 -19.22 -13.46
C GLY A 233 10.67 -17.86 -14.04
N LYS A 234 9.55 -17.28 -13.57
CA LYS A 234 8.97 -16.03 -14.08
C LYS A 234 8.94 -14.96 -12.98
N LYS A 235 9.27 -13.72 -13.36
CA LYS A 235 9.15 -12.55 -12.46
C LYS A 235 7.70 -12.34 -12.04
N ASN A 236 7.50 -11.65 -10.93
CA ASN A 236 6.19 -11.16 -10.50
C ASN A 236 5.14 -12.28 -10.36
N SER A 237 5.55 -13.48 -9.99
CA SER A 237 4.67 -14.63 -9.86
C SER A 237 3.98 -14.63 -8.49
N PHE A 238 2.75 -15.13 -8.42
CA PHE A 238 2.08 -15.40 -7.17
C PHE A 238 1.23 -16.67 -7.23
N LYS A 239 0.92 -17.18 -6.04
CA LYS A 239 -0.10 -18.20 -5.82
C LYS A 239 -0.98 -17.78 -4.65
N CYS A 240 -2.26 -17.57 -4.91
CA CYS A 240 -3.24 -17.29 -3.89
C CYS A 240 -4.10 -18.53 -3.63
N ARG A 241 -4.34 -18.87 -2.35
CA ARG A 241 -5.32 -19.87 -1.94
C ARG A 241 -6.33 -19.26 -0.98
N ILE A 242 -7.61 -19.51 -1.25
CA ILE A 242 -8.73 -19.07 -0.41
C ILE A 242 -9.25 -20.27 0.36
N PHE A 243 -9.44 -20.10 1.67
CA PHE A 243 -9.92 -21.11 2.61
C PHE A 243 -11.17 -20.60 3.31
N SER A 244 -11.98 -21.51 3.86
CA SER A 244 -13.16 -21.13 4.64
C SER A 244 -12.82 -20.47 5.98
N ASN A 245 -11.61 -20.66 6.50
CA ASN A 245 -11.07 -19.98 7.68
C ASN A 245 -9.55 -20.24 7.84
N PHE A 246 -8.93 -19.57 8.82
CA PHE A 246 -7.52 -19.73 9.18
C PHE A 246 -7.14 -21.19 9.51
N GLU A 247 -7.93 -21.90 10.31
CA GLU A 247 -7.62 -23.28 10.71
C GLU A 247 -7.52 -24.23 9.51
N ASN A 248 -8.42 -24.08 8.54
CA ASN A 248 -8.39 -24.85 7.31
C ASN A 248 -7.19 -24.51 6.42
N SER A 249 -6.63 -23.31 6.53
CA SER A 249 -5.47 -22.86 5.76
C SER A 249 -4.16 -23.60 6.10
N LYS A 250 -4.12 -24.29 7.25
CA LYS A 250 -2.98 -25.11 7.68
C LYS A 250 -2.72 -26.29 6.74
N LYS A 251 -3.69 -26.68 5.91
CA LYS A 251 -3.54 -27.74 4.89
C LYS A 251 -3.97 -27.20 3.52
N LYS A 252 -3.04 -27.17 2.57
CA LYS A 252 -3.28 -26.64 1.22
C LYS A 252 -4.45 -27.33 0.51
N GLU A 253 -4.70 -28.61 0.83
CA GLU A 253 -5.75 -29.45 0.25
C GLU A 253 -7.17 -28.92 0.52
N ASN A 254 -7.32 -28.13 1.58
CA ASN A 254 -8.59 -27.51 1.99
C ASN A 254 -8.90 -26.21 1.25
N ALA A 255 -8.06 -25.79 0.30
CA ALA A 255 -8.32 -24.58 -0.47
C ALA A 255 -9.62 -24.73 -1.28
N LEU A 256 -10.49 -23.74 -1.16
CA LEU A 256 -11.72 -23.61 -1.95
C LEU A 256 -11.41 -23.19 -3.39
N TYR A 257 -10.44 -22.28 -3.53
CA TYR A 257 -9.92 -21.81 -4.80
C TYR A 257 -8.41 -21.63 -4.74
N THR A 258 -7.76 -21.89 -5.87
CA THR A 258 -6.35 -21.60 -6.09
C THR A 258 -6.22 -20.70 -7.33
N ILE A 259 -5.57 -19.55 -7.15
CA ILE A 259 -5.27 -18.58 -8.20
C ILE A 259 -3.76 -18.58 -8.40
N SER A 260 -3.29 -18.61 -9.64
CA SER A 260 -1.86 -18.61 -9.93
C SER A 260 -1.57 -17.87 -11.23
N GLY A 261 -0.43 -17.18 -11.27
CA GLY A 261 0.05 -16.49 -12.45
C GLY A 261 1.03 -15.38 -12.11
N GLN A 262 1.05 -14.34 -12.92
CA GLN A 262 1.86 -13.15 -12.71
C GLN A 262 0.97 -11.97 -12.35
N TRP A 263 1.22 -11.31 -11.22
CA TRP A 263 0.38 -10.19 -10.75
C TRP A 263 0.54 -8.93 -11.62
N SER A 264 1.65 -8.83 -12.36
CA SER A 264 1.87 -7.76 -13.35
C SER A 264 1.41 -8.13 -14.76
N GLU A 265 0.90 -9.34 -14.97
CA GLU A 265 0.42 -9.83 -16.27
C GLU A 265 -0.86 -10.67 -16.04
N LYS A 266 -0.89 -11.91 -16.52
CA LYS A 266 -2.07 -12.76 -16.50
C LYS A 266 -2.03 -13.78 -15.35
N SER A 267 -3.20 -14.01 -14.76
CA SER A 267 -3.45 -15.05 -13.76
C SER A 267 -4.72 -15.85 -14.07
N THR A 268 -4.77 -17.07 -13.55
CA THR A 268 -5.85 -18.04 -13.76
C THR A 268 -6.34 -18.58 -12.42
N ILE A 269 -7.57 -19.06 -12.38
CA ILE A 269 -8.22 -19.60 -11.19
C ILE A 269 -8.74 -21.02 -11.43
N ALA A 270 -8.58 -21.89 -10.43
CA ALA A 270 -9.19 -23.21 -10.38
C ALA A 270 -9.89 -23.42 -9.03
N LYS A 271 -10.98 -24.18 -9.03
CA LYS A 271 -11.65 -24.63 -7.80
C LYS A 271 -10.82 -25.74 -7.14
N GLY A 272 -10.67 -25.69 -5.82
CA GLY A 272 -9.84 -26.60 -5.05
C GLY A 272 -8.39 -26.14 -4.86
N HIS A 273 -7.53 -27.08 -4.48
CA HIS A 273 -6.11 -26.85 -4.17
C HIS A 273 -5.16 -26.98 -5.37
N SER A 274 -5.66 -27.49 -6.49
CA SER A 274 -4.89 -27.70 -7.70
C SER A 274 -4.42 -26.37 -8.26
N THR A 275 -3.13 -26.27 -8.60
CA THR A 275 -2.63 -25.06 -9.27
C THR A 275 -3.17 -25.04 -10.70
N PRO A 276 -3.82 -23.95 -11.13
CA PRO A 276 -4.35 -23.87 -12.48
C PRO A 276 -3.22 -23.94 -13.52
N SER A 277 -3.52 -24.61 -14.62
CA SER A 277 -2.74 -24.70 -15.84
C SER A 277 -3.35 -23.79 -16.92
N SER A 278 -2.53 -22.92 -17.50
CA SER A 278 -2.98 -21.81 -18.36
C SER A 278 -3.75 -22.19 -19.63
N SER A 279 -3.89 -23.47 -19.96
CA SER A 279 -4.56 -23.96 -21.17
C SER A 279 -6.00 -24.44 -20.97
N LYS A 280 -6.45 -24.66 -19.73
CA LYS A 280 -7.80 -25.18 -19.42
C LYS A 280 -8.58 -24.37 -18.39
N ASP A 281 -7.87 -23.55 -17.60
CA ASP A 281 -8.45 -22.85 -16.47
C ASP A 281 -8.91 -21.43 -16.82
N GLU A 282 -9.90 -20.94 -16.08
CA GLU A 282 -10.51 -19.63 -16.27
C GLU A 282 -9.51 -18.51 -15.96
N ILE A 283 -9.54 -17.44 -16.76
CA ILE A 283 -8.74 -16.24 -16.51
C ILE A 283 -9.29 -15.54 -15.28
N PHE A 284 -8.44 -15.32 -14.29
CA PHE A 284 -8.82 -14.59 -13.09
C PHE A 284 -8.69 -13.07 -13.30
N PHE A 285 -7.51 -12.65 -13.74
CA PHE A 285 -7.17 -11.24 -13.97
C PHE A 285 -6.02 -11.12 -14.99
N ASP A 286 -6.05 -10.08 -15.82
CA ASP A 286 -5.01 -9.77 -16.81
C ASP A 286 -4.59 -8.29 -16.73
N ALA A 287 -3.54 -8.03 -15.95
CA ALA A 287 -3.01 -6.69 -15.74
C ALA A 287 -2.35 -6.06 -16.99
N SER A 288 -2.18 -6.82 -18.07
CA SER A 288 -1.56 -6.31 -19.30
C SER A 288 -2.52 -5.50 -20.19
N ILE A 289 -3.82 -5.73 -20.03
CA ILE A 289 -4.88 -5.07 -20.80
C ILE A 289 -5.69 -4.08 -19.98
N GLU A 290 -5.69 -4.23 -18.65
CA GLU A 290 -6.38 -3.33 -17.74
C GLU A 290 -5.62 -2.01 -17.59
N LYS A 291 -6.36 -0.90 -17.67
CA LYS A 291 -5.80 0.45 -17.61
C LYS A 291 -6.14 1.09 -16.25
N PRO A 292 -5.12 1.55 -15.49
CA PRO A 292 -5.33 2.33 -14.28
C PRO A 292 -6.17 3.59 -14.53
N GLN A 293 -7.21 3.78 -13.73
CA GLN A 293 -7.95 5.02 -13.63
C GLN A 293 -7.08 6.08 -12.96
N GLN A 294 -6.94 7.23 -13.62
CA GLN A 294 -6.10 8.32 -13.11
C GLN A 294 -6.83 9.08 -12.01
N LEU A 295 -6.13 9.36 -10.92
CA LEU A 295 -6.62 10.25 -9.87
C LEU A 295 -6.70 11.68 -10.42
N THR A 296 -7.85 12.32 -10.25
CA THR A 296 -7.99 13.76 -10.51
C THR A 296 -7.46 14.52 -9.30
N VAL A 297 -6.37 15.25 -9.51
CA VAL A 297 -5.76 16.16 -8.53
C VAL A 297 -5.95 17.58 -9.03
N LYS A 298 -6.31 18.50 -8.13
CA LYS A 298 -6.50 19.92 -8.49
C LYS A 298 -5.20 20.58 -8.99
N PRO A 299 -5.31 21.64 -9.81
CA PRO A 299 -4.15 22.38 -10.32
C PRO A 299 -3.22 22.87 -9.21
N ILE A 300 -1.91 22.86 -9.45
CA ILE A 300 -0.87 23.23 -8.47
C ILE A 300 -1.10 24.62 -7.84
N ASP A 301 -1.61 25.57 -8.62
CA ASP A 301 -1.88 26.93 -8.14
C ASP A 301 -2.99 26.97 -7.08
N GLU A 302 -3.95 26.04 -7.17
CA GLU A 302 -5.09 25.88 -6.24
C GLU A 302 -4.76 24.97 -5.04
N GLN A 303 -3.61 24.28 -5.08
CA GLN A 303 -3.19 23.42 -3.98
C GLN A 303 -2.78 24.20 -2.73
N HIS A 304 -3.04 23.63 -1.56
CA HIS A 304 -2.53 24.12 -0.29
C HIS A 304 -1.01 23.88 -0.20
N PRO A 305 -0.22 24.72 0.52
CA PRO A 305 1.23 24.51 0.67
C PRO A 305 1.66 23.18 1.30
N LEU A 306 0.76 22.47 1.98
CA LEU A 306 1.01 21.12 2.53
C LEU A 306 0.82 20.01 1.49
N GLU A 307 0.19 20.30 0.35
CA GLU A 307 -0.06 19.30 -0.68
C GLU A 307 1.21 18.97 -1.45
N SER A 308 1.44 17.66 -1.63
CA SER A 308 2.70 17.09 -2.06
C SER A 308 3.24 17.74 -3.35
N GLN A 309 2.42 17.84 -4.39
CA GLN A 309 2.88 18.34 -5.69
C GLN A 309 3.27 19.82 -5.64
N LYS A 310 2.55 20.64 -4.87
CA LYS A 310 2.91 22.05 -4.65
C LYS A 310 4.14 22.19 -3.78
N ALA A 311 4.19 21.48 -2.66
CA ALA A 311 5.30 21.54 -1.72
C ALA A 311 6.62 21.14 -2.40
N TRP A 312 6.60 20.05 -3.18
CA TRP A 312 7.78 19.51 -3.86
C TRP A 312 8.05 20.11 -5.24
N LEU A 313 7.29 21.10 -5.71
CA LEU A 313 7.37 21.62 -7.08
C LEU A 313 8.79 22.05 -7.49
N GLU A 314 9.47 22.83 -6.63
CA GLU A 314 10.85 23.29 -6.90
C GLU A 314 11.82 22.11 -7.04
N VAL A 315 11.70 21.11 -6.16
CA VAL A 315 12.54 19.91 -6.16
C VAL A 315 12.23 19.05 -7.39
N ALA A 316 10.95 18.85 -7.72
CA ALA A 316 10.51 18.08 -8.88
C ALA A 316 11.02 18.68 -10.19
N ASN A 317 10.99 20.01 -10.33
CA ASN A 317 11.54 20.70 -11.49
C ASN A 317 13.07 20.54 -11.58
N ALA A 318 13.78 20.65 -10.45
CA ALA A 318 15.23 20.43 -10.41
C ALA A 318 15.60 18.98 -10.79
N ILE A 319 14.83 17.99 -10.33
CA ILE A 319 15.00 16.57 -10.70
C ILE A 319 14.84 16.37 -12.21
N LYS A 320 13.83 17.01 -12.83
CA LYS A 320 13.61 16.94 -14.28
C LYS A 320 14.76 17.52 -15.09
N VAL A 321 15.36 18.61 -14.61
CA VAL A 321 16.56 19.21 -15.23
C VAL A 321 17.80 18.33 -15.03
N GLY A 322 17.84 17.55 -13.94
CA GLY A 322 18.96 16.65 -13.62
C GLY A 322 20.18 17.36 -13.02
N ASP A 323 20.00 18.59 -12.54
CA ASP A 323 21.07 19.40 -11.93
C ASP A 323 21.19 19.08 -10.43
N TYR A 324 22.34 18.54 -10.04
CA TYR A 324 22.61 18.11 -8.67
C TYR A 324 22.55 19.26 -7.66
N ASP A 325 23.12 20.42 -7.99
CA ASP A 325 23.21 21.54 -7.07
C ASP A 325 21.83 22.19 -6.89
N LEU A 326 21.04 22.30 -7.97
CA LEU A 326 19.66 22.76 -7.88
C LEU A 326 18.79 21.84 -7.03
N ILE A 327 18.91 20.51 -7.19
CA ILE A 327 18.16 19.54 -6.39
C ILE A 327 18.53 19.67 -4.91
N HIS A 328 19.83 19.74 -4.60
CA HIS A 328 20.31 19.90 -3.24
C HIS A 328 19.78 21.17 -2.59
N ASN A 329 19.92 22.31 -3.27
CA ASN A 329 19.48 23.61 -2.75
C ASN A 329 17.96 23.67 -2.53
N ALA A 330 17.17 23.19 -3.50
CA ALA A 330 15.71 23.16 -3.38
C ALA A 330 15.26 22.26 -2.22
N LYS A 331 15.89 21.09 -2.07
CA LYS A 331 15.58 20.16 -0.98
C LYS A 331 15.95 20.73 0.38
N SER A 332 17.15 21.33 0.51
CA SER A 332 17.58 21.97 1.75
C SER A 332 16.68 23.13 2.15
N LYS A 333 16.21 23.94 1.18
CA LYS A 333 15.25 25.02 1.43
C LYS A 333 13.95 24.47 2.02
N LEU A 334 13.37 23.43 1.42
CA LEU A 334 12.15 22.79 1.91
C LEU A 334 12.35 22.21 3.32
N GLU A 335 13.40 21.43 3.53
CA GLU A 335 13.69 20.81 4.83
C GLU A 335 13.94 21.85 5.93
N ASN A 336 14.64 22.95 5.64
CA ASN A 336 14.88 24.02 6.60
C ASN A 336 13.60 24.77 6.95
N ASN A 337 12.75 25.08 5.98
CA ASN A 337 11.45 25.69 6.23
C ASN A 337 10.58 24.79 7.13
N GLN A 338 10.57 23.49 6.87
CA GLN A 338 9.85 22.53 7.72
C GLN A 338 10.44 22.48 9.14
N ARG A 339 11.77 22.44 9.29
CA ARG A 339 12.42 22.50 10.62
C ARG A 339 12.08 23.78 11.38
N GLU A 340 12.03 24.92 10.71
CA GLU A 340 11.65 26.20 11.33
C GLU A 340 10.19 26.24 11.76
N LEU A 341 9.27 25.67 10.96
CA LEU A 341 7.86 25.52 11.35
C LEU A 341 7.73 24.67 12.62
N ARG A 342 8.45 23.53 12.69
CA ARG A 342 8.44 22.66 13.89
C ARG A 342 9.01 23.35 15.12
N LYS A 343 10.09 24.13 14.98
CA LYS A 343 10.61 24.92 16.11
C LYS A 343 9.59 25.93 16.63
N LYS A 344 8.86 26.62 15.75
CA LYS A 344 7.81 27.57 16.15
C LYS A 344 6.63 26.87 16.85
N GLU A 345 6.26 25.68 16.41
CA GLU A 345 5.23 24.88 17.07
C GLU A 345 5.66 24.46 18.47
N GLU A 346 6.90 23.96 18.63
CA GLU A 346 7.50 23.62 19.92
C GLU A 346 7.59 24.82 20.86
N GLU A 347 8.05 25.98 20.37
CA GLU A 347 8.10 27.24 21.14
C GLU A 347 6.72 27.68 21.64
N ASN A 348 5.67 27.38 20.87
CA ASN A 348 4.28 27.67 21.22
C ASN A 348 3.61 26.55 22.06
N ASN A 349 4.35 25.52 22.48
CA ASN A 349 3.81 24.31 23.12
C ASN A 349 2.68 23.63 22.31
N SER A 350 2.65 23.84 21.00
CA SER A 350 1.71 23.19 20.09
C SER A 350 2.37 21.95 19.50
N LYS A 351 1.77 20.77 19.68
CA LYS A 351 2.17 19.58 18.92
C LYS A 351 1.52 19.64 17.54
N TRP A 352 2.18 19.07 16.52
CA TRP A 352 1.53 18.84 15.23
C TRP A 352 0.36 17.87 15.43
N ASN A 353 -0.85 18.38 15.27
CA ASN A 353 -2.06 17.58 15.24
C ASN A 353 -2.18 16.96 13.85
N ARG A 354 -2.40 15.64 13.81
CA ARG A 354 -2.63 14.94 12.54
C ARG A 354 -4.00 15.35 12.04
N ARG A 355 -4.11 15.45 10.72
CA ARG A 355 -5.22 16.17 10.09
C ARG A 355 -6.46 15.30 10.01
N TRP A 356 -6.31 14.06 9.56
CA TRP A 356 -7.43 13.13 9.36
C TRP A 356 -7.27 11.79 10.06
N PHE A 357 -6.13 11.57 10.73
CA PHE A 357 -5.79 10.28 11.32
C PHE A 357 -5.36 10.41 12.78
N ASP A 358 -5.85 9.51 13.62
CA ASP A 358 -5.43 9.39 15.01
C ASP A 358 -4.61 8.13 15.24
N GLU A 359 -3.68 8.21 16.18
CA GLU A 359 -2.89 7.08 16.65
C GLU A 359 -3.62 6.41 17.83
N VAL A 360 -4.07 5.16 17.62
CA VAL A 360 -4.80 4.36 18.61
C VAL A 360 -3.85 3.38 19.28
N ASP A 361 -3.62 3.53 20.59
CA ASP A 361 -2.83 2.61 21.41
C ASP A 361 -3.70 1.50 22.00
N TYR A 362 -3.58 0.28 21.45
CA TYR A 362 -4.34 -0.88 21.88
C TYR A 362 -3.83 -1.50 23.21
N LYS A 363 -2.78 -0.94 23.85
CA LYS A 363 -2.27 -1.41 25.15
C LYS A 363 -3.04 -0.84 26.33
N ILE A 364 -3.49 0.42 26.21
CA ILE A 364 -4.01 1.22 27.33
C ILE A 364 -5.53 1.07 27.48
N ASP A 365 -6.22 0.66 26.42
CA ASP A 365 -7.69 0.60 26.43
C ASP A 365 -8.22 -0.75 26.94
N GLU A 366 -8.11 -0.97 28.26
CA GLU A 366 -8.74 -2.10 28.96
C GLU A 366 -10.28 -1.96 29.04
N ASN A 367 -10.83 -0.77 28.74
CA ASN A 367 -12.27 -0.46 28.79
C ASN A 367 -12.98 -0.52 27.44
N LEU A 368 -12.25 -0.50 26.31
CA LEU A 368 -12.76 -1.08 25.08
C LEU A 368 -12.87 -2.58 25.32
N ASN A 369 -14.10 -3.06 25.57
CA ASN A 369 -14.48 -4.42 25.25
C ASN A 369 -14.14 -4.64 23.76
N ASN A 370 -12.90 -5.08 23.51
CA ASN A 370 -12.19 -5.25 22.23
C ASN A 370 -12.82 -6.34 21.34
N GLU A 371 -14.12 -6.60 21.50
CA GLU A 371 -14.93 -7.47 20.65
C GLU A 371 -15.58 -6.71 19.49
N ASN A 372 -15.55 -5.37 19.49
CA ASN A 372 -16.16 -4.57 18.41
C ASN A 372 -15.14 -3.88 17.49
N ASP A 373 -13.86 -3.82 17.84
CA ASP A 373 -12.83 -3.26 16.95
C ASP A 373 -12.54 -4.22 15.78
N ILE A 374 -12.71 -3.71 14.56
CA ILE A 374 -12.57 -4.48 13.31
C ILE A 374 -11.17 -5.08 13.19
N PHE A 375 -10.12 -4.30 13.48
CA PHE A 375 -8.74 -4.75 13.37
C PHE A 375 -8.42 -5.87 14.36
N ILE A 376 -8.82 -5.71 15.62
CA ILE A 376 -8.59 -6.72 16.67
C ILE A 376 -9.31 -8.01 16.33
N ASN A 377 -10.57 -7.94 15.91
CA ASN A 377 -11.36 -9.11 15.56
C ASN A 377 -10.78 -9.88 14.37
N LEU A 378 -10.48 -9.18 13.28
CA LEU A 378 -9.91 -9.81 12.09
C LEU A 378 -8.49 -10.34 12.36
N SER A 379 -7.68 -9.64 13.16
CA SER A 379 -6.36 -10.14 13.55
C SER A 379 -6.44 -11.42 14.37
N LYS A 380 -7.39 -11.51 15.31
CA LYS A 380 -7.66 -12.74 16.08
C LYS A 380 -8.09 -13.88 15.16
N MET A 381 -9.01 -13.64 14.23
CA MET A 381 -9.48 -14.65 13.26
C MET A 381 -8.34 -15.21 12.41
N ALA A 382 -7.37 -14.38 12.04
CA ALA A 382 -6.24 -14.73 11.19
C ALA A 382 -4.97 -15.16 11.94
N ASN A 383 -5.01 -15.22 13.29
CA ASN A 383 -3.82 -15.42 14.13
C ASN A 383 -2.68 -14.42 13.81
N LEU A 384 -3.01 -13.16 13.54
CA LEU A 384 -2.04 -12.10 13.25
C LEU A 384 -1.70 -11.30 14.52
N SER A 385 -0.45 -10.85 14.61
CA SER A 385 -0.02 -9.96 15.69
C SER A 385 -0.65 -8.58 15.54
N ILE A 386 -1.16 -8.05 16.64
CA ILE A 386 -1.65 -6.66 16.77
C ILE A 386 -0.54 -5.70 17.22
N LYS A 387 0.72 -6.12 17.23
CA LYS A 387 1.85 -5.27 17.63
C LYS A 387 2.46 -4.57 16.43
N ASN A 388 3.30 -3.56 16.67
CA ASN A 388 4.09 -2.90 15.63
C ASN A 388 5.29 -3.75 15.14
N VAL A 389 4.98 -4.94 14.64
CA VAL A 389 5.89 -5.86 13.96
C VAL A 389 5.74 -5.72 12.44
N PRO A 390 6.65 -6.29 11.63
CA PRO A 390 6.42 -6.35 10.18
C PRO A 390 5.04 -6.92 9.86
N SER A 391 4.42 -6.37 8.82
CA SER A 391 3.10 -6.76 8.35
C SER A 391 3.00 -8.28 8.12
N GLY A 392 1.88 -8.89 8.54
CA GLY A 392 1.62 -10.33 8.36
C GLY A 392 2.34 -11.26 9.34
N VAL A 393 3.00 -10.74 10.38
CA VAL A 393 3.60 -11.60 11.42
C VAL A 393 2.50 -12.24 12.27
N GLU A 394 2.57 -13.57 12.40
CA GLU A 394 1.65 -14.36 13.24
C GLU A 394 1.80 -14.01 14.74
N ALA A 395 0.71 -14.12 15.48
CA ALA A 395 0.64 -13.72 16.90
C ALA A 395 1.57 -14.55 17.81
N ASP A 396 1.78 -15.81 17.49
CA ASP A 396 2.65 -16.75 18.20
C ASP A 396 4.11 -16.73 17.73
N SER A 397 4.43 -15.89 16.75
CA SER A 397 5.80 -15.74 16.24
C SER A 397 6.77 -15.24 17.31
N SER A 398 8.01 -15.74 17.30
CA SER A 398 9.09 -15.23 18.15
C SER A 398 9.37 -13.74 17.91
N LYS A 399 9.14 -13.25 16.69
CA LYS A 399 9.25 -11.83 16.32
C LYS A 399 8.32 -10.92 17.15
N ASN A 400 7.29 -11.48 17.77
CA ASN A 400 6.31 -10.77 18.59
C ASN A 400 6.78 -10.55 20.04
N LYS A 401 7.78 -11.30 20.51
CA LYS A 401 8.15 -11.33 21.94
C LYS A 401 8.87 -10.07 22.42
N GLU A 402 9.61 -9.41 21.55
CA GLU A 402 10.46 -8.25 21.89
C GLU A 402 9.78 -6.89 21.67
N VAL A 403 8.59 -6.88 21.06
CA VAL A 403 7.84 -5.66 20.77
C VAL A 403 6.72 -5.51 21.79
N GLU A 404 6.62 -4.35 22.43
CA GLU A 404 5.50 -4.01 23.32
C GLU A 404 4.50 -3.02 22.71
N LEU A 405 4.94 -2.23 21.73
CA LEU A 405 4.11 -1.22 21.08
C LEU A 405 3.01 -1.89 20.23
N MET A 406 1.78 -1.42 20.39
CA MET A 406 0.58 -1.87 19.66
C MET A 406 -0.27 -0.66 19.26
N SER A 407 0.40 0.31 18.63
CA SER A 407 -0.15 1.59 18.26
C SER A 407 -0.39 1.66 16.76
N HIS A 408 -1.60 1.99 16.32
CA HIS A 408 -1.95 1.98 14.90
C HIS A 408 -2.71 3.24 14.50
N TRP A 409 -2.41 3.74 13.29
CA TRP A 409 -3.11 4.88 12.72
C TRP A 409 -4.49 4.49 12.18
N ARG A 410 -5.51 5.27 12.50
CA ARG A 410 -6.90 5.11 12.06
C ARG A 410 -7.43 6.39 11.47
N PHE A 411 -8.19 6.26 10.40
CA PHE A 411 -8.92 7.36 9.80
C PHE A 411 -10.05 7.82 10.71
N VAL A 412 -10.22 9.14 10.83
CA VAL A 412 -11.30 9.77 11.59
C VAL A 412 -12.18 10.54 10.59
N PRO A 413 -13.25 9.93 10.06
CA PRO A 413 -14.11 10.54 9.04
C PRO A 413 -14.62 11.93 9.45
N GLU A 414 -14.93 12.13 10.73
CA GLU A 414 -15.41 13.40 11.26
C GLU A 414 -14.39 14.53 11.08
N ASN A 415 -13.09 14.23 11.14
CA ASN A 415 -12.04 15.23 10.90
C ASN A 415 -12.03 15.66 9.44
N PHE A 416 -12.28 14.73 8.51
CA PHE A 416 -12.42 15.05 7.08
C PHE A 416 -13.72 15.80 6.77
N ASP A 417 -14.85 15.38 7.34
CA ASP A 417 -16.14 16.06 7.15
C ASP A 417 -16.13 17.51 7.69
N ASN A 418 -15.29 17.78 8.69
CA ASN A 418 -15.10 19.12 9.26
C ASN A 418 -13.90 19.89 8.67
N GLU A 419 -13.26 19.37 7.61
CA GLU A 419 -12.13 20.01 6.92
C GLU A 419 -12.55 21.35 6.30
N LYS A 420 -11.72 22.39 6.47
CA LYS A 420 -12.02 23.77 6.04
C LYS A 420 -11.00 24.35 5.07
N GLU A 421 -9.78 23.86 5.06
CA GLU A 421 -8.68 24.42 4.28
C GLU A 421 -8.38 23.59 3.04
N ILE A 422 -8.42 22.26 3.16
CA ILE A 422 -8.10 21.34 2.06
C ILE A 422 -9.37 21.01 1.28
N LYS A 423 -9.38 21.38 0.00
CA LYS A 423 -10.44 21.04 -0.95
C LYS A 423 -10.01 19.87 -1.82
N ILE A 424 -10.94 19.04 -2.29
CA ILE A 424 -10.66 17.92 -3.20
C ILE A 424 -10.72 18.37 -4.65
#